data_AF-A0A935NH62-F1
#
_entry.id   AF-A0A935NH62-F1
#
_cell.length_a   1.000
_cell.length_b   1.000
_cell.length_c   1.000
_cell.angle_alpha   90.00
_cell.angle_beta   90.00
_cell.angle_gamma   90.00
#
_symmetry.space_group_name_H-M   'P 1'
#
loop_
_entity.id
_entity.type
_entity.pdbx_description
1 polymer ?
#
loop_
_entity_poly.entity_id
_entity_poly.type
_entity_poly.pdbx_seq_one_letter_code
_entity_poly.pdbx_strand_id
1 'polypeptide(L)'
;MPYEIERKFLVTNNSWQSLATDFDFLEQGYLFVNAQKTLRVRIINHKKAFLGFKAAIDAGLICLGSMEATIIKIRNTFIEINPF
;
A
#
# COMPACT_ATOMS: atom_id res chain seq x y z
N MET A 1 3.06 11.29 15.19
CA MET A 1 3.02 10.18 14.21
C MET A 1 1.68 9.47 14.39
N PRO A 2 0.83 9.37 13.36
CA PRO A 2 -0.49 8.75 13.50
C PRO A 2 -0.36 7.22 13.64
N TYR A 3 -1.11 6.65 14.58
CA TYR A 3 -1.18 5.20 14.79
C TYR A 3 -2.35 4.64 13.96
N GLU A 4 -2.06 3.78 12.97
CA GLU A 4 -3.09 3.15 12.14
C GLU A 4 -3.66 1.93 12.88
N ILE A 5 -4.97 1.94 13.17
CA ILE A 5 -5.69 0.80 13.74
C ILE A 5 -6.60 0.22 12.66
N GLU A 6 -6.18 -0.88 12.04
CA GLU A 6 -6.91 -1.57 10.98
C GLU A 6 -7.36 -2.97 11.46
N ARG A 7 -8.58 -3.40 11.09
CA ARG A 7 -9.07 -4.77 11.29
C ARG A 7 -9.51 -5.36 9.95
N LYS A 8 -8.96 -6.52 9.60
CA LYS A 8 -9.28 -7.24 8.36
C LYS A 8 -9.94 -8.57 8.71
N PHE A 9 -10.98 -8.90 7.96
CA PHE A 9 -11.72 -10.14 8.11
C PHE A 9 -11.76 -10.84 6.76
N LEU A 10 -11.56 -12.16 6.75
CA LEU A 10 -11.87 -12.98 5.59
C LEU A 10 -13.39 -13.09 5.48
N VAL A 11 -13.93 -12.75 4.31
CA VAL A 11 -15.36 -12.87 4.01
C VAL A 11 -15.64 -14.19 3.30
N THR A 12 -16.84 -14.75 3.51
CA THR A 12 -17.21 -16.06 2.97
C THR A 12 -17.71 -16.01 1.52
N ASN A 13 -18.15 -14.84 1.05
CA ASN A 13 -18.68 -14.63 -0.31
C ASN A 13 -18.56 -13.15 -0.72
N ASN A 14 -19.08 -12.81 -1.91
CA ASN A 14 -19.04 -11.45 -2.47
C ASN A 14 -20.25 -10.57 -2.11
N SER A 15 -21.14 -10.99 -1.22
CA SER A 15 -22.33 -10.20 -0.86
C SER A 15 -21.99 -8.85 -0.21
N TRP A 16 -20.77 -8.69 0.32
CA TRP A 16 -20.29 -7.39 0.80
C TRP A 16 -20.23 -6.32 -0.29
N GLN A 17 -20.07 -6.71 -1.57
CA GLN A 17 -19.92 -5.76 -2.68
C GLN A 17 -21.18 -4.93 -2.90
N SER A 18 -22.37 -5.48 -2.64
CA SER A 18 -23.63 -4.72 -2.78
C SER A 18 -23.81 -3.65 -1.71
N LEU A 19 -23.00 -3.68 -0.64
CA LEU A 19 -22.99 -2.67 0.43
C LEU A 19 -21.90 -1.62 0.21
N ALA A 20 -20.98 -1.84 -0.73
CA ALA A 20 -19.93 -0.88 -1.04
C ALA A 20 -20.51 0.30 -1.83
N THR A 21 -20.17 1.52 -1.42
CA THR A 21 -20.64 2.76 -2.07
C THR A 21 -19.64 3.33 -3.06
N ASP A 22 -18.38 2.88 -2.99
CA ASP A 22 -17.29 3.36 -3.82
C ASP A 22 -16.21 2.28 -3.98
N PHE A 23 -15.35 2.43 -4.97
CA PHE A 23 -14.21 1.55 -5.19
C PHE A 23 -13.02 2.31 -5.77
N ASP A 24 -11.83 1.91 -5.33
CA ASP A 24 -10.57 2.27 -5.97
C ASP A 24 -9.95 1.03 -6.60
N PHE A 25 -9.50 1.15 -7.85
CA PHE A 25 -8.65 0.13 -8.47
C PHE A 25 -7.24 0.25 -7.91
N LEU A 26 -6.76 -0.82 -7.26
CA LEU A 26 -5.45 -0.86 -6.62
C LEU A 26 -4.55 -1.89 -7.30
N GLU A 27 -3.40 -1.43 -7.77
CA GLU A 27 -2.29 -2.31 -8.16
C GLU A 27 -1.16 -2.13 -7.17
N GLN A 28 -0.52 -3.24 -6.79
CA GLN A 28 0.61 -3.17 -5.85
C GLN A 28 1.73 -4.10 -6.25
N GLY A 29 2.95 -3.60 -6.11
CA GLY A 29 4.19 -4.36 -6.22
C GLY A 29 4.94 -4.31 -4.91
N TYR A 30 5.41 -5.46 -4.43
CA TYR A 30 6.26 -5.53 -3.25
C TYR A 30 7.72 -5.50 -3.69
N LEU A 31 8.46 -4.49 -3.21
CA LEU A 31 9.91 -4.38 -3.46
C LEU A 31 10.70 -5.16 -2.41
N PHE A 32 10.19 -5.22 -1.18
CA PHE A 32 10.81 -5.95 -0.08
C PHE A 32 9.73 -6.42 0.91
N VAL A 33 9.83 -7.67 1.35
CA VAL A 33 8.96 -8.24 2.38
C VAL A 33 9.78 -9.16 3.29
N ASN A 34 9.72 -8.92 4.60
CA ASN A 34 10.08 -9.89 5.61
C ASN A 34 9.10 -9.81 6.79
N ALA A 35 9.32 -10.62 7.83
CA ALA A 35 8.44 -10.67 9.00
C ALA A 35 8.28 -9.32 9.74
N GLN A 36 9.23 -8.40 9.57
CA GLN A 36 9.33 -7.16 10.34
C GLN A 36 9.09 -5.91 9.49
N LYS A 37 9.24 -5.98 8.17
CA LYS A 37 9.29 -4.81 7.29
C LYS A 37 8.70 -5.13 5.93
N THR A 38 8.04 -4.14 5.35
CA THR A 38 7.48 -4.23 4.01
C THR A 38 7.69 -2.90 3.29
N LEU A 39 8.33 -2.94 2.13
CA LEU A 39 8.38 -1.84 1.18
C LEU A 39 7.52 -2.21 -0.02
N ARG A 40 6.53 -1.37 -0.31
CA ARG A 40 5.62 -1.59 -1.43
C ARG A 40 5.40 -0.33 -2.22
N VAL A 41 5.15 -0.54 -3.49
CA VAL A 41 4.62 0.47 -4.40
C VAL A 41 3.15 0.16 -4.60
N ARG A 42 2.29 1.17 -4.44
CA ARG A 42 0.85 1.07 -4.67
C ARG A 42 0.42 2.13 -5.68
N ILE A 43 -0.26 1.71 -6.73
CA ILE A 43 -0.90 2.57 -7.73
C ILE A 43 -2.40 2.55 -7.47
N ILE A 44 -3.02 3.73 -7.52
CA ILE A 44 -4.45 3.94 -7.32
C ILE A 44 -5.04 4.50 -8.61
N ASN A 45 -6.03 3.80 -9.16
CA ASN A 45 -6.78 4.17 -10.37
C ASN A 45 -5.89 4.51 -11.58
N HIS A 46 -4.68 3.94 -11.67
CA HIS A 46 -3.64 4.29 -12.65
C HIS A 46 -3.27 5.78 -12.71
N LYS A 47 -3.58 6.55 -11.66
CA LYS A 47 -3.40 8.01 -11.62
C LYS A 47 -2.32 8.44 -10.64
N LYS A 48 -2.31 7.82 -9.47
CA LYS A 48 -1.39 8.16 -8.39
C LYS A 48 -0.65 6.94 -7.92
N ALA A 49 0.54 7.19 -7.43
CA ALA A 49 1.47 6.17 -7.05
C ALA A 49 2.11 6.52 -5.71
N PHE A 50 2.26 5.53 -4.85
CA PHE A 50 2.75 5.72 -3.50
C PHE A 50 3.80 4.67 -3.17
N LEU A 51 4.93 5.14 -2.64
CA LEU A 51 5.89 4.28 -1.97
C LEU A 51 5.55 4.24 -0.48
N GLY A 52 5.22 3.05 0.01
CA GLY A 52 4.83 2.82 1.40
C GLY A 52 5.82 1.92 2.11
N PHE A 53 6.23 2.31 3.31
CA PHE A 53 7.05 1.51 4.21
C PHE A 53 6.27 1.20 5.49
N LYS A 54 6.06 -0.10 5.74
CA LYS A 54 5.48 -0.61 7.00
C LYS A 54 6.54 -1.38 7.77
N ALA A 55 6.59 -1.19 9.09
CA ALA A 55 7.45 -1.96 9.98
C ALA A 55 6.66 -2.46 11.18
N ALA A 56 7.00 -3.64 11.68
CA ALA A 56 6.51 -4.17 12.93
C ALA A 56 7.19 -3.47 14.10
N ILE A 57 6.41 -3.23 15.14
CA ILE A 57 6.80 -2.87 16.49
C ILE A 57 6.11 -3.84 17.45
N ASP A 58 6.52 -3.86 18.71
CA ASP A 58 5.97 -4.79 19.72
C ASP A 58 4.44 -4.72 19.87
N ALA A 59 3.82 -3.59 19.50
CA ALA A 59 2.38 -3.35 19.56
C ALA A 59 1.63 -3.52 18.22
N GLY A 60 2.28 -4.00 17.14
CA GLY A 60 1.66 -4.22 15.82
C GLY A 60 2.49 -3.66 14.64
N LEU A 61 1.87 -3.45 13.48
CA LEU A 61 2.53 -2.80 12.34
C LEU A 61 2.28 -1.29 12.33
N ILE A 62 3.34 -0.50 12.23
CA ILE A 62 3.28 0.94 12.00
C ILE A 62 3.53 1.27 10.54
N CYS A 63 2.75 2.21 10.01
CA CYS A 63 3.10 2.91 8.77
C CYS A 63 4.13 3.98 9.13
N LEU A 64 5.38 3.78 8.72
CA LEU A 64 6.46 4.72 9.01
C LEU A 64 6.45 5.92 8.04
N GLY A 65 5.74 5.78 6.92
CA GLY A 65 5.51 6.85 5.96
C GLY A 65 4.94 6.32 4.65
N SER A 66 4.13 7.15 3.99
CA SER A 66 3.75 6.98 2.59
C SER A 66 4.02 8.29 1.87
N MET A 67 4.86 8.25 0.83
CA MET A 67 5.14 9.41 -0.02
C MET A 67 4.55 9.16 -1.40
N GLU A 68 3.95 10.20 -1.97
CA GLU A 68 3.55 10.19 -3.39
C GLU A 68 4.83 10.06 -4.21
N ALA A 69 4.84 9.10 -5.13
CA ALA A 69 5.99 8.78 -5.96
C ALA A 69 5.56 8.86 -7.41
N THR A 70 6.36 9.53 -8.25
CA THR A 70 6.16 9.49 -9.70
C THR A 70 6.76 8.19 -10.22
N ILE A 71 5.94 7.18 -10.47
CA ILE A 71 6.44 5.91 -11.02
C ILE A 71 6.58 6.02 -12.53
N ILE A 72 7.81 5.99 -13.01
CA ILE A 72 8.10 6.11 -14.45
C ILE A 72 8.18 4.73 -15.15
N LYS A 73 8.42 3.61 -14.44
CA LYS A 73 8.30 2.26 -15.06
C LYS A 73 8.23 1.09 -14.07
N ILE A 74 7.25 0.19 -14.24
CA ILE A 74 7.26 -1.15 -13.60
C ILE A 74 7.36 -2.24 -14.68
N ARG A 75 8.55 -2.86 -14.76
CA ARG A 75 8.90 -4.22 -15.23
C ARG A 75 10.42 -4.44 -15.03
N ASN A 76 11.29 -3.87 -15.87
CA ASN A 76 12.76 -3.87 -15.64
C ASN A 76 13.18 -2.52 -15.01
N THR A 77 13.00 -2.46 -13.70
CA THR A 77 12.80 -1.33 -12.78
C THR A 77 13.73 -0.11 -12.89
N PHE A 78 13.14 1.08 -13.02
CA PHE A 78 13.65 2.34 -12.46
C PHE A 78 12.47 3.02 -11.73
N ILE A 79 12.65 3.28 -10.43
CA ILE A 79 11.69 4.05 -9.61
C ILE A 79 12.39 5.36 -9.30
N GLU A 80 11.94 6.45 -9.94
CA GLU A 80 12.39 7.78 -9.59
C GLU A 80 11.50 8.29 -8.47
N ILE A 81 12.06 8.35 -7.26
CA ILE A 81 11.40 8.97 -6.12
C ILE A 81 11.80 10.44 -6.17
N ASN A 82 10.94 11.31 -6.70
CA ASN A 82 11.20 12.74 -6.68
C ASN A 82 11.13 13.25 -5.23
N PRO A 83 12.24 13.78 -4.67
CA PRO A 83 12.17 14.47 -3.40
C PRO A 83 11.69 15.90 -3.68
N PHE A 84 10.41 16.14 -3.38
CA PHE A 84 9.73 17.44 -3.39
C PHE A 84 9.29 17.97 -4.76
#